data_AF-A0AAF0VIA5-F1
#
_entry.id   AF-A0AAF0VIA5-F1
#
_cell.length_a   1.000
_cell.length_b   1.000
_cell.length_c   1.000
_cell.angle_alpha   90.00
_cell.angle_beta   90.00
_cell.angle_gamma   90.00
#
_symmetry.space_group_name_H-M   'P 1'
#
loop_
_entity.id
_entity.type
_entity.pdbx_description
1 polymer ?
#
loop_
_entity_poly.entity_id
_entity_poly.type
_entity_poly.pdbx_seq_one_letter_code
_entity_poly.pdbx_strand_id
1 'polypeptide(L)'
;MADEAWSELTCGPEPVVRVAAADLQQARRTRARLRDDDADVAVILDVTVAVAGDVRAACASFGADESGRGVRYAGTVRGLAGLIADIETAGVADGVTLVGVASPPSATPLDLAEIGRTVLAVLEQRRRICA
;
A
#
# COMPACT_ATOMS: atom_id res chain seq x y z
N MET A 1 -1.29 -23.97 -7.69
CA MET A 1 -0.52 -22.72 -7.61
C MET A 1 -1.07 -21.99 -6.42
N ALA A 2 -0.26 -21.81 -5.38
CA ALA A 2 -0.73 -21.20 -4.13
C ALA A 2 -1.10 -19.75 -4.44
N ASP A 3 -2.39 -19.45 -4.35
CA ASP A 3 -2.89 -18.10 -4.21
C ASP A 3 -2.20 -17.54 -2.96
N GLU A 4 -1.24 -16.63 -3.14
CA GLU A 4 -0.58 -15.93 -2.05
C GLU A 4 -1.69 -15.24 -1.28
N ALA A 5 -2.15 -15.84 -0.18
CA ALA A 5 -3.35 -15.45 0.54
C ALA A 5 -3.20 -14.03 1.13
N TRP A 6 -3.43 -13.04 0.29
CA TRP A 6 -3.62 -11.66 0.67
C TRP A 6 -5.00 -11.56 1.29
N SER A 7 -5.09 -10.88 2.43
CA SER A 7 -6.36 -10.66 3.09
C SER A 7 -6.97 -9.38 2.55
N GLU A 8 -8.05 -9.51 1.79
CA GLU A 8 -8.78 -8.35 1.28
C GLU A 8 -9.53 -7.65 2.43
N LEU A 9 -9.38 -6.34 2.53
CA LEU A 9 -10.04 -5.49 3.55
C LEU A 9 -11.12 -4.58 2.96
N THR A 10 -11.21 -4.49 1.63
CA THR A 10 -12.11 -3.60 0.90
C THR A 10 -12.73 -4.36 -0.25
N CYS A 11 -14.01 -4.15 -0.56
CA CYS A 11 -14.62 -4.72 -1.76
C CYS A 11 -14.44 -3.73 -2.93
N GLY A 12 -13.65 -4.10 -3.94
CA GLY A 12 -13.41 -3.32 -5.15
C GLY A 12 -14.07 -3.92 -6.41
N PRO A 13 -13.97 -3.26 -7.57
CA PRO A 13 -14.37 -3.84 -8.84
C PRO A 13 -13.46 -5.01 -9.23
N GLU A 14 -14.04 -6.05 -9.84
CA GLU A 14 -13.33 -7.16 -10.47
C GLU A 14 -13.36 -7.00 -12.00
N PRO A 15 -12.31 -7.42 -12.73
CA PRO A 15 -11.13 -8.15 -12.28
C PRO A 15 -10.06 -7.27 -11.61
N VAL A 16 -9.32 -7.86 -10.67
CA VAL A 16 -8.24 -7.19 -9.94
C VAL A 16 -6.87 -7.66 -10.43
N VAL A 17 -5.96 -6.72 -10.69
CA VAL A 17 -4.56 -7.00 -11.01
C VAL A 17 -3.65 -6.35 -9.97
N ARG A 18 -2.86 -7.19 -9.30
CA ARG A 18 -1.87 -6.76 -8.32
C ARG A 18 -0.54 -6.45 -9.00
N VAL A 19 0.07 -5.32 -8.67
CA VAL A 19 1.27 -4.79 -9.33
C VAL A 19 2.33 -4.45 -8.30
N ALA A 20 3.51 -5.04 -8.45
CA ALA A 20 4.74 -4.54 -7.85
C ALA A 20 5.42 -3.56 -8.83
N ALA A 21 5.79 -2.38 -8.35
CA ALA A 21 6.48 -1.36 -9.14
C ALA A 21 7.69 -0.81 -8.38
N ALA A 22 8.75 -0.43 -9.11
CA ALA A 22 9.94 0.15 -8.50
C ALA A 22 9.66 1.53 -7.89
N ASP A 23 8.72 2.28 -8.47
CA ASP A 23 8.30 3.60 -8.03
C ASP A 23 6.85 3.92 -8.50
N LEU A 24 6.30 5.04 -8.01
CA LEU A 24 4.95 5.49 -8.32
C LEU A 24 4.76 5.85 -9.81
N GLN A 25 5.81 6.30 -10.50
CA GLN A 25 5.74 6.65 -11.91
C GLN A 25 5.62 5.40 -12.77
N GLN A 26 6.36 4.34 -12.44
CA GLN A 26 6.22 3.03 -13.06
C GLN A 26 4.83 2.46 -12.78
N ALA A 27 4.35 2.51 -11.52
CA ALA A 27 3.01 2.04 -11.17
C ALA A 27 1.92 2.74 -12.03
N ARG A 28 1.97 4.06 -12.13
CA ARG A 28 1.03 4.86 -12.94
C ARG A 28 1.07 4.47 -14.41
N ARG A 29 2.27 4.25 -14.98
CA ARG A 29 2.41 3.82 -16.38
C ARG A 29 1.84 2.42 -16.60
N THR A 30 2.09 1.49 -15.68
CA THR A 30 1.54 0.13 -15.74
C THR A 30 0.01 0.18 -15.68
N ARG A 31 -0.57 0.97 -14.77
CA ARG A 31 -2.01 1.16 -14.68
C ARG A 31 -2.63 1.72 -15.95
N ALA A 32 -2.01 2.76 -16.53
CA ALA A 32 -2.50 3.35 -17.78
C ALA A 32 -2.56 2.30 -18.90
N ARG A 33 -1.50 1.48 -19.04
CA ARG A 33 -1.48 0.40 -20.05
C ARG A 33 -2.55 -0.66 -19.80
N LEU A 34 -2.70 -1.13 -18.56
CA LEU A 34 -3.72 -2.12 -18.22
C LEU A 34 -5.13 -1.60 -18.50
N ARG A 35 -5.39 -0.31 -18.25
CA ARG A 35 -6.69 0.31 -18.51
C ARG A 35 -6.96 0.58 -19.99
N ASP A 36 -5.91 0.79 -20.79
CA ASP A 36 -6.03 0.85 -22.25
C ASP A 36 -6.41 -0.53 -22.83
N ASP A 37 -5.92 -1.61 -22.23
CA ASP A 37 -6.25 -2.99 -22.63
C ASP A 37 -7.64 -3.44 -22.11
N ASP A 38 -7.99 -3.08 -20.88
CA ASP A 38 -9.28 -3.39 -20.24
C ASP A 38 -9.71 -2.24 -19.30
N ALA A 39 -10.77 -1.52 -19.68
CA ALA A 39 -11.23 -0.34 -18.95
C ALA A 39 -11.72 -0.64 -17.52
N ASP A 40 -12.16 -1.87 -17.27
CA ASP A 40 -12.82 -2.27 -16.02
C ASP A 40 -11.85 -2.89 -15.00
N VAL A 41 -10.57 -3.09 -15.36
CA VAL A 41 -9.57 -3.67 -14.46
C VAL A 41 -9.21 -2.74 -13.30
N ALA A 42 -9.22 -3.28 -12.08
CA ALA A 42 -8.73 -2.61 -10.88
C ALA A 42 -7.24 -2.88 -10.66
N VAL A 43 -6.42 -1.84 -10.54
CA VAL A 43 -4.97 -2.00 -10.33
C VAL A 43 -4.61 -1.73 -8.87
N ILE A 44 -4.10 -2.76 -8.19
CA ILE A 44 -3.72 -2.71 -6.77
C ILE A 44 -2.19 -2.70 -6.65
N LEU A 45 -1.63 -1.63 -6.09
CA LEU A 45 -0.19 -1.44 -5.96
C LEU A 45 0.35 -2.01 -4.65
N ASP A 46 1.41 -2.81 -4.74
CA ASP A 46 2.13 -3.27 -3.56
C ASP A 46 2.96 -2.14 -2.95
N VAL A 47 2.73 -1.88 -1.66
CA VAL A 47 3.47 -0.89 -0.87
C VAL A 47 4.06 -1.56 0.35
N THR A 48 5.39 -1.55 0.45
CA THR A 48 6.07 -2.05 1.65
C THR A 48 5.96 -1.02 2.77
N VAL A 49 5.44 -1.41 3.93
CA VAL A 49 5.16 -0.51 5.04
C VAL A 49 5.96 -0.86 6.29
N ALA A 50 6.53 0.17 6.89
CA ALA A 50 6.97 0.19 8.29
C ALA A 50 6.17 1.28 9.01
N VAL A 51 5.32 0.88 9.94
CA VAL A 51 4.50 1.81 10.71
C VAL A 51 4.91 1.74 12.17
N ALA A 52 5.24 2.88 12.74
CA ALA A 52 5.60 3.01 14.15
C ALA A 52 5.01 4.31 14.74
N GLY A 53 4.99 4.40 16.07
CA GLY A 53 4.60 5.63 16.77
C GLY A 53 5.60 6.79 16.57
N ASP A 54 6.81 6.49 16.11
CA ASP A 54 7.87 7.45 15.82
C ASP A 54 8.47 7.19 14.42
N VAL A 55 8.69 8.27 13.65
CA VAL A 55 9.17 8.18 12.26
C VAL A 55 10.59 7.61 12.18
N ARG A 56 11.46 7.92 13.15
CA ARG A 56 12.84 7.39 13.14
C ARG A 56 12.81 5.88 13.36
N ALA A 57 11.94 5.39 14.24
CA ALA A 57 11.75 3.96 14.44
C ALA A 57 11.27 3.27 13.16
N ALA A 58 10.29 3.86 12.45
CA ALA A 58 9.81 3.33 11.17
C ALA A 58 10.90 3.32 10.08
N CYS A 59 11.69 4.40 9.97
CA CYS A 59 12.80 4.47 9.02
C CYS A 59 13.89 3.42 9.33
N ALA A 60 14.19 3.19 10.62
CA ALA A 60 15.17 2.20 11.03
C ALA A 60 14.77 0.76 10.63
N SER A 61 13.48 0.49 10.47
CA SER A 61 12.98 -0.83 10.04
C SER A 61 13.36 -1.20 8.60
N PHE A 62 13.71 -0.23 7.77
CA PHE A 62 14.17 -0.46 6.39
C PHE A 62 15.69 -0.71 6.29
N GLY A 63 16.43 -0.88 7.40
CA GLY A 63 17.85 -1.26 7.36
C GLY A 63 18.76 -0.32 6.54
N ALA A 64 20.06 -0.63 6.48
CA ALA A 64 21.02 0.08 5.64
C ALA A 64 21.21 -0.56 4.26
N ASP A 65 20.77 -1.81 4.08
CA ASP A 65 21.03 -2.64 2.90
C ASP A 65 19.79 -2.86 2.00
N GLU A 66 18.84 -1.94 2.07
CA GLU A 66 17.61 -2.04 1.29
C GLU A 66 17.72 -1.29 -0.04
N SER A 67 18.59 -1.80 -0.91
CA SER A 67 18.54 -1.53 -2.36
C SER A 67 17.27 -2.12 -3.02
N GLY A 68 16.35 -2.70 -2.22
CA GLY A 68 15.16 -3.36 -2.72
C GLY A 68 14.34 -2.42 -3.60
N ARG A 69 13.79 -2.97 -4.66
CA ARG A 69 12.93 -2.26 -5.60
C ARG A 69 11.52 -2.26 -5.01
N GLY A 70 10.80 -1.15 -5.10
CA GLY A 70 9.45 -1.11 -4.54
C GLY A 70 9.03 0.26 -4.04
N VAL A 71 7.72 0.53 -4.07
CA VAL A 71 7.12 1.66 -3.36
C VAL A 71 7.13 1.35 -1.87
N ARG A 72 7.68 2.26 -1.07
CA ARG A 72 7.84 2.09 0.38
C ARG A 72 7.23 3.24 1.16
N TYR A 73 6.75 2.93 2.35
CA TYR A 73 6.28 3.90 3.32
C TYR A 73 6.87 3.60 4.70
N ALA A 74 7.52 4.60 5.30
CA ALA A 74 7.93 4.62 6.70
C ALA A 74 7.26 5.80 7.40
N GLY A 75 6.51 5.54 8.47
CA GLY A 75 5.91 6.61 9.25
C GLY A 75 4.74 6.17 10.12
N THR A 76 3.70 6.99 10.14
CA THR A 76 2.52 6.82 11.01
C THR A 76 1.33 6.32 10.21
N VAL A 77 0.34 5.72 10.88
CA VAL A 77 -0.92 5.31 10.24
C VAL A 77 -1.62 6.48 9.53
N ARG A 78 -1.62 7.67 10.14
CA ARG A 78 -2.20 8.88 9.53
C ARG A 78 -1.49 9.28 8.24
N GLY A 79 -0.16 9.21 8.23
CA GLY A 79 0.61 9.52 7.03
C GLY A 79 0.41 8.47 5.93
N LEU A 80 0.29 7.19 6.29
CA LEU A 80 -0.02 6.11 5.37
C LEU A 80 -1.39 6.32 4.70
N ALA A 81 -2.42 6.68 5.48
CA ALA A 81 -3.73 7.03 4.95
C ALA A 81 -3.68 8.22 3.98
N GLY A 82 -2.86 9.23 4.27
CA GLY A 82 -2.61 10.35 3.37
C GLY A 82 -2.01 9.88 2.04
N LEU A 83 -0.93 9.10 2.10
CA LEU A 83 -0.27 8.56 0.91
C LEU A 83 -1.22 7.72 0.04
N ILE A 84 -2.05 6.88 0.65
CA ILE A 84 -3.00 6.04 -0.09
C ILE A 84 -4.03 6.91 -0.81
N ALA A 85 -4.56 7.95 -0.15
CA ALA A 85 -5.47 8.90 -0.79
C ALA A 85 -4.79 9.67 -1.94
N ASP A 86 -3.51 10.00 -1.80
CA ASP A 86 -2.73 10.67 -2.85
C ASP A 86 -2.48 9.74 -4.04
N ILE A 87 -2.20 8.45 -3.81
CA ILE A 87 -2.05 7.41 -4.84
C ILE A 87 -3.34 7.27 -5.66
N GLU A 88 -4.49 7.20 -4.98
CA GLU A 88 -5.82 7.15 -5.61
C GLU A 88 -6.08 8.42 -6.44
N THR A 89 -5.92 9.60 -5.82
CA THR A 89 -6.20 10.91 -6.46
C THR A 89 -5.29 11.19 -7.65
N ALA A 90 -4.02 10.81 -7.58
CA ALA A 90 -3.07 10.97 -8.67
C ALA A 90 -3.24 9.94 -9.80
N GLY A 91 -4.16 8.98 -9.63
CA GLY A 91 -4.44 7.91 -10.60
C GLY A 91 -3.27 6.93 -10.76
N VAL A 92 -2.47 6.75 -9.70
CA VAL A 92 -1.34 5.82 -9.70
C VAL A 92 -1.82 4.38 -9.59
N ALA A 93 -2.78 4.13 -8.70
CA ALA A 93 -3.42 2.83 -8.47
C ALA A 93 -4.87 3.05 -8.01
N ASP A 94 -5.72 2.04 -8.18
CA ASP A 94 -7.11 2.03 -7.67
C ASP A 94 -7.16 1.59 -6.19
N GLY A 95 -6.10 0.94 -5.71
CA GLY A 95 -5.92 0.58 -4.31
C GLY A 95 -4.48 0.15 -4.02
N VAL A 96 -4.24 -0.30 -2.79
CA VAL A 96 -2.91 -0.79 -2.38
C VAL A 96 -3.00 -2.09 -1.61
N THR A 97 -1.98 -2.92 -1.75
CA THR A 97 -1.70 -4.03 -0.84
C THR A 97 -0.60 -3.61 0.12
N LEU A 98 -0.85 -3.74 1.42
CA LEU A 98 0.17 -3.47 2.43
C LEU A 98 1.06 -4.70 2.60
N VAL A 99 2.36 -4.51 2.37
CA VAL A 99 3.37 -5.56 2.54
C VAL A 99 4.25 -5.18 3.73
N GLY A 100 4.34 -6.04 4.74
CA GLY A 100 5.19 -5.76 5.90
C GLY A 100 6.68 -5.79 5.53
N VAL A 101 7.47 -4.94 6.16
CA VAL A 101 8.94 -5.09 6.10
C VAL A 101 9.36 -6.45 6.65
N ALA A 102 10.32 -7.08 5.98
CA ALA A 102 10.93 -8.31 6.48
C ALA A 102 11.58 -8.02 7.84
N SER A 103 11.01 -8.61 8.90
CA SER A 103 11.56 -8.47 10.25
C SER A 103 12.53 -9.60 10.56
N PRO A 104 13.59 -9.34 11.34
CA PRO A 104 14.42 -10.41 11.87
C PRO A 104 13.57 -11.36 12.73
N PRO A 105 13.98 -12.63 12.89
CA PRO A 105 13.18 -13.64 13.61
C PRO A 105 12.90 -13.31 15.09
N SER A 106 13.60 -12.33 15.66
CA SER A 106 13.43 -11.86 17.03
C SER A 106 12.46 -10.68 17.18
N ALA A 107 12.04 -10.05 16.09
CA ALA A 107 11.11 -8.93 16.12
C ALA A 107 9.66 -9.42 16.02
N THR A 108 8.76 -8.76 16.75
CA THR A 108 7.32 -8.98 16.61
C THR A 108 6.88 -8.51 15.22
N PRO A 109 6.23 -9.38 14.41
CA PRO A 109 5.72 -8.99 13.10
C PRO A 109 4.70 -7.87 13.21
N LEU A 110 4.68 -7.00 12.21
CA LEU A 110 3.69 -5.94 12.11
C LEU A 110 2.30 -6.54 11.84
N ASP A 111 1.29 -6.21 12.65
CA ASP A 111 -0.10 -6.59 12.36
C ASP A 111 -0.66 -5.72 11.23
N LEU A 112 -0.46 -6.18 9.99
CA LEU A 112 -0.92 -5.49 8.79
C LEU A 112 -2.46 -5.41 8.71
N ALA A 113 -3.18 -6.37 9.27
CA ALA A 113 -4.63 -6.37 9.25
C ALA A 113 -5.18 -5.29 10.19
N GLU A 114 -4.59 -5.13 11.38
CA GLU A 114 -4.96 -4.05 12.31
C GLU A 114 -4.61 -2.67 11.74
N ILE A 115 -3.44 -2.54 11.14
CA ILE A 115 -3.04 -1.29 10.47
C ILE A 115 -4.00 -0.97 9.32
N GLY A 116 -4.29 -1.94 8.45
CA GLY A 116 -5.21 -1.75 7.33
C GLY A 116 -6.59 -1.30 7.80
N ARG A 117 -7.17 -1.95 8.82
CA ARG A 117 -8.44 -1.53 9.43
C ARG A 117 -8.38 -0.11 10.00
N THR A 118 -7.27 0.25 10.66
CA THR A 118 -7.10 1.59 11.23
C THR A 118 -6.96 2.65 10.13
N VAL A 119 -6.21 2.37 9.06
CA VAL A 119 -6.09 3.22 7.87
C VAL A 119 -7.45 3.47 7.24
N LEU A 120 -8.27 2.42 7.05
CA LEU A 120 -9.62 2.54 6.49
C LEU A 120 -10.50 3.47 7.33
N ALA A 121 -10.49 3.32 8.66
CA ALA A 121 -11.22 4.22 9.55
C ALA A 121 -10.78 5.70 9.40
N VAL A 122 -9.48 5.95 9.22
CA VAL A 122 -8.95 7.30 8.97
C VAL A 122 -9.39 7.84 7.61
N LEU A 123 -9.36 7.03 6.56
CA LEU A 123 -9.80 7.41 5.21
C LEU A 123 -11.30 7.76 5.18
N GLU A 124 -12.15 6.96 5.84
CA GLU A 124 -13.57 7.23 5.98
C GLU A 124 -13.85 8.54 6.73
N GLN A 125 -13.07 8.83 7.77
CA GLN A 125 -13.18 10.08 8.50
C GLN A 125 -12.81 11.28 7.60
N ARG A 126 -11.77 11.16 6.77
CA ARG A 126 -11.36 12.20 5.81
C ARG A 126 -12.43 12.45 4.74
N ARG A 127 -13.01 11.39 4.17
CA ARG A 127 -14.09 11.50 3.17
C ARG A 127 -15.32 12.23 3.73
N ARG A 128 -15.64 12.02 5.01
CA ARG A 128 -16.72 12.75 5.70
C ARG A 128 -16.45 14.24 5.95
N ILE A 129 -15.19 14.67 6.01
CA ILE A 129 -14.83 16.07 6.23
C ILE A 129 -14.87 16.87 4.91
N CYS A 130 -14.67 16.19 3.78
CA CYS A 130 -14.67 16.81 2.44
C CYS A 130 -16.02 16.71 1.70
N ALA A 131 -17.03 16.05 2.29
CA ALA A 131 -18.38 15.90 1.75
C ALA A 131 -19.32 16.97 2.34
#